data_AF-A0A413F9C5-F1
#
_entry.id   AF-A0A413F9C5-F1
#
_cell.length_a   1.000
_cell.length_b   1.000
_cell.length_c   1.000
_cell.angle_alpha   90.00
_cell.angle_beta   90.00
_cell.angle_gamma   90.00
#
_symmetry.space_group_name_H-M   'P 1'
#
loop_
_entity.id
_entity.type
_entity.pdbx_description
1 polymer ?
#
loop_
_entity_poly.entity_id
_entity_poly.type
_entity_poly.pdbx_seq_one_letter_code
_entity_poly.pdbx_strand_id
1 'polypeptide(L)'
;MKKMMRKTGFGGALLIILASALLAGCGKEADDRENYRKIVDDYAVFTLEQDGDSAAYDRALEAVGSYLENDSGDSLENARKVVSDTLEQMESDADKAVSYELSEELAAVLAEYGVDQEEYAINANMRAAYLSDYIESLKTLRYYLEPESKAERDLLRDDLEFLYGFQRDSQTSEKGFYYYSINYWFAGWDGDQKAYVEEKVIKNLKSYEAENPVWEDSRDAVEQKMNLYLDQMEELQYRLEEHIGRSQEDLYQMELPSE
;
A
#
# COMPACT_ATOMS: atom_id res chain seq x y z
N MET A 1 -42.68 50.56 -9.91
CA MET A 1 -44.11 50.32 -9.60
C MET A 1 -44.25 48.89 -9.12
N LYS A 2 -44.51 48.66 -7.81
CA LYS A 2 -45.79 48.13 -7.25
C LYS A 2 -46.27 46.88 -8.03
N LYS A 3 -46.47 45.71 -7.42
CA LYS A 3 -46.96 45.43 -6.06
C LYS A 3 -46.71 43.97 -5.71
N MET A 4 -46.28 43.75 -4.47
CA MET A 4 -46.54 42.53 -3.68
C MET A 4 -48.00 42.07 -3.80
N MET A 5 -48.20 40.75 -3.84
CA MET A 5 -49.31 40.10 -3.14
C MET A 5 -48.82 38.82 -2.46
N ARG A 6 -48.76 38.89 -1.12
CA ARG A 6 -48.81 37.75 -0.21
C ARG A 6 -50.12 36.98 -0.40
N LYS A 7 -50.06 35.66 -0.32
CA LYS A 7 -51.05 34.86 0.41
C LYS A 7 -50.32 33.84 1.28
N THR A 8 -50.44 34.08 2.58
CA THR A 8 -50.21 33.16 3.68
C THR A 8 -51.21 32.00 3.64
N GLY A 9 -50.76 30.81 3.98
CA GLY A 9 -51.59 29.68 4.37
C GLY A 9 -50.83 28.79 5.35
N PHE A 10 -51.29 28.75 6.61
CA PHE A 10 -51.30 27.61 7.55
C PHE A 10 -50.20 26.56 7.36
N GLY A 11 -49.29 26.31 8.31
CA GLY A 11 -49.53 26.13 9.74
C GLY A 11 -48.94 24.77 10.11
N GLY A 12 -47.95 24.75 11.00
CA GLY A 12 -47.28 23.51 11.40
C GLY A 12 -45.87 23.71 11.90
N ALA A 13 -45.72 24.41 13.03
CA ALA A 13 -44.56 24.19 13.87
C ALA A 13 -44.66 22.76 14.41
N LEU A 14 -43.69 21.90 14.09
CA LEU A 14 -43.37 20.77 14.94
C LEU A 14 -41.85 20.75 15.13
N LEU A 15 -41.46 21.29 16.29
CA LEU A 15 -40.22 20.95 16.97
C LEU A 15 -40.11 19.42 17.03
N ILE A 16 -39.12 18.85 16.36
CA ILE A 16 -38.62 17.54 16.75
C ILE A 16 -37.52 17.80 17.78
N ILE A 17 -37.89 17.51 19.02
CA ILE A 17 -37.06 17.54 20.21
C ILE A 17 -35.89 16.57 19.98
N LEU A 18 -34.67 17.10 19.96
CA LEU A 18 -33.45 16.35 20.22
C LEU A 18 -33.57 15.77 21.64
N ALA A 19 -34.08 14.55 21.72
CA ALA A 19 -34.03 13.76 22.95
C ALA A 19 -32.60 13.25 23.10
N SER A 20 -31.76 14.07 23.72
CA SER A 20 -30.57 13.61 24.42
C SER A 20 -31.01 12.65 25.52
N ALA A 21 -31.00 11.35 25.20
CA ALA A 21 -31.09 10.29 26.19
C ALA A 21 -29.77 10.25 26.96
N LEU A 22 -29.69 11.07 28.02
CA LEU A 22 -28.86 10.79 29.19
C LEU A 22 -29.41 9.51 29.84
N LEU A 23 -29.01 8.34 29.32
CA LEU A 23 -29.04 7.13 30.10
C LEU A 23 -27.79 7.13 30.97
N ALA A 24 -27.97 7.64 32.20
CA ALA A 24 -27.12 7.29 33.32
C ALA A 24 -27.24 5.78 33.56
N GLY A 25 -26.46 5.00 32.81
CA GLY A 25 -26.11 3.65 33.13
C GLY A 25 -24.80 3.67 33.91
N CYS A 26 -24.86 3.39 35.21
CA CYS A 26 -23.68 2.97 35.97
C CYS A 26 -23.16 1.66 35.34
N GLY A 27 -22.19 1.78 34.46
CA GLY A 27 -21.52 0.66 33.83
C GLY A 27 -20.20 1.16 33.28
N LYS A 28 -19.18 1.15 34.16
CA LYS A 28 -17.74 1.25 33.87
C LYS A 28 -17.43 2.15 32.66
N GLU A 29 -17.08 3.42 32.91
CA GLU A 29 -16.20 4.16 31.99
C GLU A 29 -14.99 3.25 31.74
N ALA A 30 -15.02 2.47 30.65
CA ALA A 30 -13.81 2.02 30.02
C ALA A 30 -13.12 3.35 29.67
N ASP A 31 -11.96 3.57 30.26
CA ASP A 31 -11.21 4.82 30.10
C ASP A 31 -11.09 5.07 28.58
N ASP A 32 -11.67 6.15 28.05
CA ASP A 32 -11.59 6.50 26.62
C ASP A 32 -10.14 6.48 26.10
N ARG A 33 -9.16 6.58 27.02
CA ARG A 33 -7.72 6.44 26.78
C ARG A 33 -7.27 5.03 26.33
N GLU A 34 -8.10 4.01 26.49
CA GLU A 34 -7.78 2.61 26.15
C GLU A 34 -8.37 2.18 24.80
N ASN A 35 -9.47 2.80 24.33
CA ASN A 35 -10.17 2.35 23.13
C ASN A 35 -9.40 2.64 21.83
N TYR A 36 -8.82 3.83 21.65
CA TYR A 36 -7.99 4.11 20.47
C TYR A 36 -6.78 3.16 20.38
N ARG A 37 -6.25 2.71 21.52
CA ARG A 37 -5.12 1.79 21.56
C ARG A 37 -5.48 0.44 20.95
N LYS A 38 -6.70 -0.05 21.15
CA LYS A 38 -7.18 -1.28 20.52
C LYS A 38 -7.16 -1.18 18.99
N ILE A 39 -7.58 -0.05 18.44
CA ILE A 39 -7.52 0.22 16.99
C ILE A 39 -6.07 0.20 16.53
N VAL A 40 -5.19 0.95 17.20
CA VAL A 40 -3.78 1.08 16.79
C VAL A 40 -3.03 -0.25 16.93
N ASP A 41 -3.24 -0.98 18.02
CA ASP A 41 -2.58 -2.24 18.29
C ASP A 41 -3.02 -3.30 17.27
N ASP A 42 -4.31 -3.37 16.92
CA ASP A 42 -4.82 -4.27 15.87
C ASP A 42 -4.32 -3.86 14.48
N TYR A 43 -4.37 -2.57 14.15
CA TYR A 43 -3.88 -2.03 12.88
C TYR A 43 -2.39 -2.32 12.66
N ALA A 44 -1.60 -2.19 13.73
CA ALA A 44 -0.17 -2.48 13.70
C ALA A 44 0.12 -3.95 13.37
N VAL A 45 -0.73 -4.90 13.79
CA VAL A 45 -0.51 -6.34 13.54
C VAL A 45 -0.42 -6.62 12.04
N PHE A 46 -1.44 -6.24 11.27
CA PHE A 46 -1.44 -6.55 9.84
C PHE A 46 -0.57 -5.58 9.03
N THR A 47 -0.52 -4.29 9.41
CA THR A 47 0.24 -3.30 8.64
C THR A 47 1.74 -3.54 8.72
N LEU A 48 2.27 -3.88 9.90
CA LEU A 48 3.71 -4.15 10.05
C LEU A 48 4.12 -5.48 9.41
N GLU A 49 3.18 -6.41 9.23
CA GLU A 49 3.41 -7.63 8.47
C GLU A 49 3.49 -7.32 6.97
N GLN A 50 2.55 -6.54 6.44
CA GLN A 50 2.56 -6.07 5.05
C GLN A 50 3.82 -5.23 4.72
N ASP A 51 4.21 -4.30 5.62
CA ASP A 51 5.45 -3.53 5.52
C ASP A 51 6.70 -4.44 5.56
N GLY A 52 6.63 -5.54 6.34
CA GLY A 52 7.68 -6.55 6.39
C GLY A 52 7.87 -7.28 5.04
N ASP A 53 6.78 -7.60 4.36
CA ASP A 53 6.81 -8.20 3.02
C ASP A 53 7.40 -7.21 2.01
N SER A 54 6.98 -5.94 2.06
CA SER A 54 7.55 -4.84 1.26
C SER A 54 9.06 -4.70 1.48
N ALA A 55 9.54 -4.77 2.74
CA ALA A 55 10.96 -4.72 3.06
C ALA A 55 11.75 -5.95 2.57
N ALA A 56 11.11 -7.11 2.47
CA ALA A 56 11.73 -8.28 1.88
C ALA A 56 11.91 -8.12 0.37
N TYR A 57 10.90 -7.55 -0.31
CA TYR A 57 10.98 -7.22 -1.72
C TYR A 57 12.03 -6.14 -2.03
N ASP A 58 12.12 -5.07 -1.22
CA ASP A 58 13.17 -4.04 -1.32
C ASP A 58 14.58 -4.66 -1.34
N ARG A 59 14.84 -5.65 -0.47
CA ARG A 59 16.14 -6.35 -0.40
C ARG A 59 16.43 -7.19 -1.64
N ALA A 60 15.41 -7.80 -2.23
CA ALA A 60 15.57 -8.53 -3.49
C ALA A 60 15.92 -7.58 -4.63
N LEU A 61 15.23 -6.45 -4.74
CA LEU A 61 15.55 -5.40 -5.71
C LEU A 61 16.96 -4.83 -5.51
N GLU A 62 17.39 -4.58 -4.28
CA GLU A 62 18.76 -4.11 -3.99
C GLU A 62 19.83 -5.10 -4.48
N ALA A 63 19.59 -6.41 -4.32
CA ALA A 63 20.50 -7.45 -4.79
C ALA A 63 20.60 -7.47 -6.33
N VAL A 64 19.47 -7.31 -7.03
CA VAL A 64 19.45 -7.20 -8.51
C VAL A 64 20.15 -5.93 -8.98
N GLY A 65 19.86 -4.78 -8.35
CA GLY A 65 20.53 -3.52 -8.65
C GLY A 65 22.04 -3.61 -8.48
N SER A 66 22.50 -4.25 -7.40
CA SER A 66 23.94 -4.49 -7.17
C SER A 66 24.58 -5.35 -8.26
N TYR A 67 23.88 -6.34 -8.80
CA TYR A 67 24.36 -7.13 -9.94
C TYR A 67 24.39 -6.29 -11.24
N LEU A 68 23.39 -5.44 -11.45
CA LEU A 68 23.37 -4.57 -12.62
C LEU A 68 24.50 -3.53 -12.57
N GLU A 69 24.80 -2.96 -11.41
CA GLU A 69 25.93 -2.05 -11.25
C GLU A 69 27.29 -2.76 -11.36
N ASN A 70 27.37 -4.00 -10.89
CA ASN A 70 28.59 -4.79 -10.87
C ASN A 70 28.33 -6.15 -11.52
N ASP A 71 28.56 -6.28 -12.83
CA ASP A 71 28.39 -7.50 -13.64
C ASP A 71 29.48 -8.55 -13.34
N SER A 72 29.52 -9.03 -12.10
CA SER A 72 30.44 -10.06 -11.62
C SER A 72 29.69 -11.38 -11.36
N GLY A 73 30.43 -12.49 -11.36
CA GLY A 73 29.84 -13.80 -11.03
C GLY A 73 29.30 -13.85 -9.59
N ASP A 74 30.00 -13.23 -8.64
CA ASP A 74 29.61 -13.24 -7.23
C ASP A 74 28.33 -12.43 -6.97
N SER A 75 28.19 -11.27 -7.63
CA SER A 75 26.99 -10.43 -7.53
C SER A 75 25.78 -11.07 -8.23
N LEU A 76 25.99 -11.75 -9.36
CA LEU A 76 24.95 -12.53 -10.04
C LEU A 76 24.44 -13.66 -9.14
N GLU A 77 25.34 -14.43 -8.53
CA GLU A 77 24.97 -15.54 -7.64
C GLU A 77 24.22 -15.03 -6.41
N ASN A 78 24.65 -13.91 -5.84
CA ASN A 78 23.94 -13.26 -4.75
C ASN A 78 22.53 -12.81 -5.17
N ALA A 79 22.38 -12.15 -6.32
CA ALA A 79 21.08 -11.72 -6.83
C ALA A 79 20.13 -12.90 -7.05
N ARG A 80 20.60 -13.97 -7.72
CA ARG A 80 19.82 -15.21 -7.91
C ARG A 80 19.34 -15.80 -6.60
N LYS A 81 20.25 -15.91 -5.63
CA LYS A 81 19.96 -16.49 -4.32
C LYS A 81 18.93 -15.64 -3.57
N VAL A 82 19.15 -14.33 -3.44
CA VAL A 82 18.25 -13.46 -2.68
C VAL A 82 16.86 -13.41 -3.32
N VAL A 83 16.78 -13.30 -4.66
CA VAL A 83 15.49 -13.32 -5.37
C VAL A 83 14.76 -14.65 -5.16
N SER A 84 15.47 -15.79 -5.29
CA SER A 84 14.84 -17.11 -5.13
C SER A 84 14.40 -17.37 -3.70
N ASP A 85 15.24 -17.09 -2.70
CA ASP A 85 14.90 -17.25 -1.29
C ASP A 85 13.70 -16.37 -0.90
N THR A 86 13.66 -15.13 -1.39
CA THR A 86 12.56 -14.19 -1.09
C THR A 86 11.27 -14.66 -1.74
N LEU A 87 11.33 -15.12 -2.99
CA LEU A 87 10.19 -15.69 -3.70
C LEU A 87 9.62 -16.92 -2.98
N GLU A 88 10.47 -17.87 -2.59
CA GLU A 88 10.04 -19.07 -1.85
C GLU A 88 9.41 -18.71 -0.49
N GLN A 89 9.96 -17.71 0.20
CA GLN A 89 9.40 -17.22 1.45
C GLN A 89 8.02 -16.60 1.24
N MET A 90 7.87 -15.72 0.24
CA MET A 90 6.59 -15.05 -0.05
C MET A 90 5.52 -16.02 -0.54
N GLU A 91 5.87 -16.99 -1.39
CA GLU A 91 4.95 -18.07 -1.79
C GLU A 91 4.48 -18.87 -0.56
N SER A 92 5.40 -19.18 0.37
CA SER A 92 5.05 -19.87 1.60
C SER A 92 4.16 -19.05 2.53
N ASP A 93 4.34 -17.73 2.58
CA ASP A 93 3.54 -16.83 3.40
C ASP A 93 2.15 -16.61 2.80
N ALA A 94 2.05 -16.51 1.46
CA ALA A 94 0.78 -16.46 0.75
C ALA A 94 -0.06 -17.73 0.99
N ASP A 95 0.57 -18.92 0.96
CA ASP A 95 -0.09 -20.19 1.24
C ASP A 95 -0.61 -20.32 2.69
N LYS A 96 0.01 -19.61 3.64
CA LYS A 96 -0.36 -19.61 5.06
C LYS A 96 -1.26 -18.44 5.44
N ALA A 97 -1.51 -17.50 4.54
CA ALA A 97 -2.28 -16.32 4.82
C ALA A 97 -3.70 -16.70 5.30
N VAL A 98 -4.08 -16.15 6.45
CA VAL A 98 -5.42 -16.34 7.01
C VAL A 98 -6.19 -15.06 6.82
N SER A 99 -7.44 -15.17 6.36
CA SER A 99 -8.35 -14.03 6.25
C SER A 99 -8.51 -13.38 7.61
N TYR A 100 -8.33 -12.07 7.67
CA TYR A 100 -8.63 -11.26 8.83
C TYR A 100 -10.13 -11.25 9.10
N GLU A 101 -10.50 -11.50 10.35
CA GLU A 101 -11.88 -11.49 10.84
C GLU A 101 -12.03 -10.41 11.90
N LEU A 102 -12.82 -9.39 11.58
CA LEU A 102 -13.07 -8.27 12.50
C LEU A 102 -13.95 -8.72 13.67
N SER A 103 -13.44 -8.60 14.89
CA SER A 103 -14.22 -8.93 16.09
C SER A 103 -15.35 -7.92 16.33
N GLU A 104 -16.47 -8.38 16.90
CA GLU A 104 -17.60 -7.50 17.27
C GLU A 104 -17.18 -6.38 18.23
N GLU A 105 -16.26 -6.67 19.15
CA GLU A 105 -15.73 -5.67 20.10
C GLU A 105 -14.96 -4.57 19.37
N LEU A 106 -14.05 -4.93 18.46
CA LEU A 106 -13.28 -3.94 17.71
C LEU A 106 -14.15 -3.18 16.71
N ALA A 107 -15.13 -3.85 16.08
CA ALA A 107 -16.10 -3.20 15.20
C ALA A 107 -16.87 -2.07 15.92
N ALA A 108 -17.29 -2.30 17.17
CA ALA A 108 -17.95 -1.28 17.98
C ALA A 108 -17.02 -0.09 18.27
N VAL A 109 -15.76 -0.37 18.60
CA VAL A 109 -14.75 0.68 18.84
C VAL A 109 -14.45 1.48 17.57
N LEU A 110 -14.29 0.83 16.41
CA LEU A 110 -14.10 1.51 15.13
C LEU A 110 -15.26 2.45 14.79
N ALA A 111 -16.50 2.02 15.04
CA ALA A 111 -17.69 2.83 14.82
C ALA A 111 -17.69 4.12 15.68
N GLU A 112 -17.25 4.06 16.93
CA GLU A 112 -17.14 5.22 17.82
C GLU A 112 -16.14 6.28 17.28
N TYR A 113 -15.12 5.83 16.54
CA TYR A 113 -14.10 6.68 15.94
C TYR A 113 -14.42 7.07 14.48
N GLY A 114 -15.62 6.72 13.99
CA GLY A 114 -16.03 7.03 12.61
C GLY A 114 -15.21 6.29 11.54
N VAL A 115 -14.64 5.14 11.90
CA VAL A 115 -13.91 4.27 10.98
C VAL A 115 -14.88 3.25 10.38
N ASP A 116 -14.88 3.15 9.06
CA ASP A 116 -15.69 2.18 8.34
C ASP A 116 -15.14 0.76 8.55
N GLN A 117 -16.00 -0.15 9.02
CA GLN A 117 -15.58 -1.50 9.39
C GLN A 117 -15.30 -2.38 8.18
N GLU A 118 -16.02 -2.15 7.07
CA GLU A 118 -15.84 -2.92 5.84
C GLU A 118 -14.53 -2.51 5.17
N GLU A 119 -14.27 -1.20 5.06
CA GLU A 119 -13.01 -0.65 4.54
C GLU A 119 -11.81 -1.15 5.37
N TYR A 120 -11.94 -1.15 6.71
CA TYR A 120 -10.87 -1.63 7.60
C TYR A 120 -10.57 -3.11 7.39
N ALA A 121 -11.61 -3.95 7.32
CA ALA A 121 -11.45 -5.39 7.09
C ALA A 121 -10.90 -5.69 5.68
N ILE A 122 -11.28 -4.91 4.67
CA ILE A 122 -10.71 -5.01 3.32
C ILE A 122 -9.21 -4.70 3.39
N ASN A 123 -8.82 -3.59 4.01
CA ASN A 123 -7.42 -3.19 4.15
C ASN A 123 -6.57 -4.26 4.88
N ALA A 124 -7.08 -4.81 5.99
CA ALA A 124 -6.41 -5.88 6.71
C ALA A 124 -6.20 -7.14 5.84
N ASN A 125 -7.11 -7.41 4.91
CA ASN A 125 -7.05 -8.54 3.99
C ASN A 125 -6.26 -8.28 2.70
N MET A 126 -5.76 -7.06 2.46
CA MET A 126 -5.03 -6.74 1.23
C MET A 126 -3.68 -7.44 1.10
N ARG A 127 -3.12 -7.97 2.19
CA ARG A 127 -1.80 -8.64 2.19
C ARG A 127 -1.68 -9.73 1.11
N ALA A 128 -2.73 -10.51 0.89
CA ALA A 128 -2.71 -11.57 -0.12
C ALA A 128 -2.54 -11.03 -1.55
N ALA A 129 -3.16 -9.88 -1.85
CA ALA A 129 -2.98 -9.22 -3.15
C ALA A 129 -1.54 -8.69 -3.28
N TYR A 130 -1.02 -8.02 -2.25
CA TYR A 130 0.35 -7.48 -2.27
C TYR A 130 1.40 -8.58 -2.43
N LEU A 131 1.26 -9.70 -1.70
CA LEU A 131 2.13 -10.87 -1.88
C LEU A 131 2.08 -11.41 -3.31
N SER A 132 0.89 -11.49 -3.90
CA SER A 132 0.74 -11.94 -5.30
C SER A 132 1.54 -11.04 -6.26
N ASP A 133 1.47 -9.73 -6.09
CA ASP A 133 2.15 -8.76 -6.95
C ASP A 133 3.69 -8.85 -6.80
N TYR A 134 4.19 -8.98 -5.57
CA TYR A 134 5.62 -9.20 -5.31
C TYR A 134 6.11 -10.53 -5.89
N ILE A 135 5.33 -11.60 -5.74
CA ILE A 135 5.66 -12.94 -6.26
C ILE A 135 5.81 -12.92 -7.78
N GLU A 136 4.87 -12.30 -8.51
CA GLU A 136 4.94 -12.21 -9.98
C GLU A 136 6.11 -11.34 -10.45
N SER A 137 6.39 -10.24 -9.72
CA SER A 137 7.55 -9.39 -10.00
C SER A 137 8.87 -10.13 -9.80
N LEU A 138 9.00 -10.89 -8.72
CA LEU A 138 10.19 -11.71 -8.43
C LEU A 138 10.36 -12.87 -9.41
N LYS A 139 9.27 -13.54 -9.83
CA LYS A 139 9.32 -14.56 -10.90
C LYS A 139 9.85 -13.98 -12.20
N THR A 140 9.43 -12.76 -12.53
CA THR A 140 9.93 -12.03 -13.70
C THR A 140 11.42 -11.79 -13.57
N LEU A 141 11.90 -11.20 -12.47
CA LEU A 141 13.35 -10.98 -12.27
C LEU A 141 14.15 -12.29 -12.29
N ARG A 142 13.64 -13.34 -11.64
CA ARG A 142 14.30 -14.65 -11.61
C ARG A 142 14.53 -15.19 -13.02
N TYR A 143 13.53 -15.12 -13.90
CA TYR A 143 13.65 -15.56 -15.29
C TYR A 143 14.83 -14.91 -16.01
N TYR A 144 15.02 -13.60 -15.85
CA TYR A 144 16.12 -12.85 -16.47
C TYR A 144 17.49 -13.10 -15.83
N LEU A 145 17.52 -13.55 -14.57
CA LEU A 145 18.75 -13.87 -13.85
C LEU A 145 19.22 -15.32 -14.08
N GLU A 146 18.32 -16.25 -14.41
CA GLU A 146 18.60 -17.68 -14.59
C GLU A 146 19.63 -18.08 -15.68
N PRO A 147 19.80 -17.36 -16.82
CA PRO A 147 20.68 -17.83 -17.88
C PRO A 147 22.14 -18.02 -17.43
N GLU A 148 22.67 -19.24 -17.58
CA GLU A 148 24.02 -19.59 -17.13
C GLU A 148 25.12 -19.06 -18.04
N SER A 149 24.83 -18.95 -19.34
CA SER A 149 25.81 -18.45 -20.30
C SER A 149 25.87 -16.91 -20.29
N LYS A 150 27.08 -16.34 -20.36
CA LYS A 150 27.22 -14.88 -20.47
C LYS A 150 26.57 -14.34 -21.74
N ALA A 151 26.65 -15.07 -22.85
CA ALA A 151 26.06 -14.67 -24.11
C ALA A 151 24.53 -14.50 -24.02
N GLU A 152 23.82 -15.42 -23.38
CA GLU A 152 22.37 -15.28 -23.16
C GLU A 152 22.03 -14.14 -22.20
N ARG A 153 22.82 -13.96 -21.14
CA ARG A 153 22.62 -12.82 -20.22
C ARG A 153 22.83 -11.47 -20.90
N ASP A 154 23.86 -11.36 -21.75
CA ASP A 154 24.13 -10.15 -22.51
C ASP A 154 22.97 -9.83 -23.47
N LEU A 155 22.30 -10.85 -24.03
CA LEU A 155 21.12 -10.67 -24.89
C LEU A 155 19.88 -10.18 -24.12
N LEU A 156 19.72 -10.60 -22.87
CA LEU A 156 18.57 -10.26 -22.03
C LEU A 156 18.81 -9.05 -21.11
N ARG A 157 19.98 -8.42 -21.23
CA ARG A 157 20.45 -7.42 -20.28
C ARG A 157 19.58 -6.16 -20.28
N ASP A 158 19.24 -5.66 -21.46
CA ASP A 158 18.47 -4.42 -21.62
C ASP A 158 17.05 -4.58 -21.03
N ASP A 159 16.42 -5.73 -21.25
CA ASP A 159 15.11 -6.06 -20.67
C ASP A 159 15.19 -6.18 -19.14
N LEU A 160 16.22 -6.84 -18.61
CA LEU A 160 16.42 -6.92 -17.17
C LEU A 160 16.62 -5.53 -16.54
N GLU A 161 17.42 -4.66 -17.16
CA GLU A 161 17.64 -3.30 -16.69
C GLU A 161 16.35 -2.48 -16.71
N PHE A 162 15.55 -2.62 -17.77
CA PHE A 162 14.25 -1.95 -17.87
C PHE A 162 13.29 -2.44 -16.79
N LEU A 163 13.10 -3.76 -16.66
CA LEU A 163 12.15 -4.37 -15.72
C LEU A 163 12.55 -4.09 -14.27
N TYR A 164 13.83 -4.19 -13.95
CA TYR A 164 14.35 -3.79 -12.65
C TYR A 164 14.06 -2.31 -12.36
N GLY A 165 14.34 -1.42 -13.32
CA GLY A 165 14.08 0.01 -13.19
C GLY A 165 12.60 0.31 -12.94
N PHE A 166 11.71 -0.30 -13.74
CA PHE A 166 10.26 -0.19 -13.55
C PHE A 166 9.84 -0.68 -12.16
N GLN A 167 10.22 -1.90 -11.77
CA GLN A 167 9.82 -2.47 -10.48
C GLN A 167 10.33 -1.68 -9.29
N ARG A 168 11.56 -1.16 -9.34
CA ARG A 168 12.13 -0.29 -8.30
C ARG A 168 11.37 1.04 -8.19
N ASP A 169 11.03 1.66 -9.31
CA ASP A 169 10.32 2.94 -9.32
C ASP A 169 8.86 2.77 -8.87
N SER A 170 8.21 1.67 -9.25
CA SER A 170 6.87 1.29 -8.76
C SER A 170 6.89 1.07 -7.26
N GLN A 171 7.84 0.28 -6.77
CA GLN A 171 8.03 0.03 -5.34
C GLN A 171 8.25 1.33 -4.55
N THR A 172 9.02 2.28 -5.09
CA THR A 172 9.21 3.59 -4.46
C THR A 172 7.90 4.36 -4.34
N SER A 173 7.07 4.31 -5.39
CA SER A 173 5.77 5.00 -5.40
C SER A 173 4.77 4.34 -4.46
N GLU A 174 4.73 3.01 -4.42
CA GLU A 174 3.88 2.22 -3.53
C GLU A 174 4.22 2.45 -2.05
N LYS A 175 5.51 2.44 -1.69
CA LYS A 175 5.95 2.72 -0.31
C LYS A 175 5.45 4.09 0.17
N GLY A 176 5.54 5.10 -0.69
CA GLY A 176 5.03 6.44 -0.41
C GLY A 176 3.52 6.47 -0.27
N PHE A 177 2.80 5.81 -1.18
CA PHE A 177 1.35 5.65 -1.10
C PHE A 177 0.93 5.00 0.22
N TYR A 178 1.57 3.90 0.62
CA TYR A 178 1.23 3.17 1.85
C TYR A 178 1.57 3.95 3.11
N TYR A 179 2.65 4.73 3.13
CA TYR A 179 2.92 5.65 4.23
C TYR A 179 1.74 6.62 4.44
N TYR A 180 1.23 7.23 3.37
CA TYR A 180 0.07 8.12 3.46
C TYR A 180 -1.25 7.37 3.67
N SER A 181 -1.38 6.12 3.21
CA SER A 181 -2.53 5.27 3.58
C SER A 181 -2.61 5.05 5.09
N ILE A 182 -1.47 4.80 5.76
CA ILE A 182 -1.42 4.75 7.23
C ILE A 182 -1.84 6.10 7.83
N ASN A 183 -1.35 7.21 7.27
CA ASN A 183 -1.77 8.54 7.72
C ASN A 183 -3.30 8.73 7.58
N TYR A 184 -3.93 8.22 6.52
CA TYR A 184 -5.36 8.38 6.25
C TYR A 184 -6.23 7.79 7.37
N TRP A 185 -5.88 6.60 7.86
CA TRP A 185 -6.60 5.91 8.94
C TRP A 185 -6.62 6.70 10.25
N PHE A 186 -5.57 7.47 10.51
CA PHE A 186 -5.37 8.21 11.75
C PHE A 186 -5.39 9.73 11.57
N ALA A 187 -5.83 10.22 10.40
CA ALA A 187 -5.94 11.64 10.12
C ALA A 187 -6.96 12.28 11.07
N GLY A 188 -6.57 13.38 11.70
CA GLY A 188 -7.39 14.10 12.69
C GLY A 188 -7.18 13.63 14.13
N TRP A 189 -6.38 12.59 14.36
CA TRP A 189 -5.97 12.20 15.71
C TRP A 189 -4.84 13.11 16.19
N ASP A 190 -4.90 13.53 17.45
CA ASP A 190 -3.94 14.45 18.06
C ASP A 190 -3.44 13.96 19.42
N GLY A 191 -2.54 14.74 20.04
CA GLY A 191 -2.03 14.49 21.39
C GLY A 191 -1.54 13.05 21.62
N ASP A 192 -2.09 12.41 22.65
CA ASP A 192 -1.72 11.05 23.06
C ASP A 192 -2.05 9.99 22.01
N GLN A 193 -3.10 10.20 21.19
CA GLN A 193 -3.51 9.25 20.14
C GLN A 193 -2.47 9.21 19.02
N LYS A 194 -2.10 10.39 18.51
CA LYS A 194 -1.05 10.54 17.48
C LYS A 194 0.29 10.01 17.97
N ALA A 195 0.66 10.32 19.22
CA ALA A 195 1.89 9.82 19.83
C ALA A 195 1.92 8.29 19.91
N TYR A 196 0.77 7.64 20.16
CA TYR A 196 0.67 6.19 20.22
C TYR A 196 0.76 5.54 18.84
N VAL A 197 0.13 6.14 17.81
CA VAL A 197 0.30 5.71 16.40
C VAL A 197 1.77 5.80 15.99
N GLU A 198 2.45 6.90 16.35
CA GLU A 198 3.87 7.08 16.07
C GLU A 198 4.72 6.00 16.76
N GLU A 199 4.43 5.69 18.03
CA GLU A 199 5.15 4.66 18.80
C GLU A 199 4.94 3.25 18.24
N LYS A 200 3.69 2.89 17.92
CA LYS A 200 3.32 1.51 17.57
C LYS A 200 3.44 1.19 16.10
N VAL A 201 3.15 2.15 15.23
CA VAL A 201 3.16 1.91 13.78
C VAL A 201 4.39 2.56 13.16
N ILE A 202 4.47 3.89 13.18
CA ILE A 202 5.42 4.64 12.34
C ILE A 202 6.88 4.34 12.66
N LYS A 203 7.25 4.25 13.95
CA LYS A 203 8.63 3.93 14.35
C LYS A 203 9.06 2.49 14.06
N ASN A 204 8.10 1.60 13.74
CA ASN A 204 8.36 0.18 13.49
C ASN A 204 8.27 -0.18 12.01
N LEU A 205 7.95 0.79 11.13
CA LEU A 205 8.02 0.60 9.68
C LEU A 205 9.46 0.34 9.25
N LYS A 206 9.62 -0.58 8.30
CA LYS A 206 10.89 -1.02 7.73
C LYS A 206 11.03 -0.60 6.28
N SER A 207 9.93 -0.46 5.56
CA SER A 207 9.91 -0.14 4.14
C SER A 207 9.01 1.07 3.86
N TYR A 208 7.75 1.06 4.27
CA TYR A 208 6.80 2.13 3.95
C TYR A 208 7.31 3.49 4.42
N GLU A 209 7.65 4.33 3.46
CA GLU A 209 8.26 5.63 3.65
C GLU A 209 7.85 6.55 2.49
N ALA A 210 7.66 7.82 2.80
CA ALA A 210 7.44 8.86 1.81
C ALA A 210 8.66 9.76 1.70
N GLU A 211 8.91 10.31 0.52
CA GLU A 211 9.93 11.35 0.34
C GLU A 211 9.52 12.62 1.10
N ASN A 212 10.37 13.10 2.00
CA ASN A 212 10.09 14.25 2.87
C ASN A 212 8.74 14.11 3.60
N PRO A 213 8.58 13.11 4.48
CA PRO A 213 7.29 12.74 5.02
C PRO A 213 6.70 13.85 5.87
N VAL A 214 5.44 14.19 5.61
CA VAL A 214 4.64 15.13 6.40
C VAL A 214 3.41 14.40 6.90
N TRP A 215 3.21 14.37 8.21
CA TRP A 215 1.98 13.81 8.78
C TRP A 215 0.87 14.85 8.72
N GLU A 216 -0.12 14.60 7.87
CA GLU A 216 -1.26 15.49 7.67
C GLU A 216 -2.38 15.19 8.68
N ASP A 217 -3.03 16.24 9.17
CA ASP A 217 -4.11 16.11 10.16
C ASP A 217 -5.51 16.04 9.51
N SER A 218 -5.62 16.14 8.18
CA SER A 218 -6.91 16.05 7.46
C SER A 218 -6.89 15.00 6.36
N ARG A 219 -7.97 14.21 6.24
CA ARG A 219 -8.10 13.19 5.19
C ARG A 219 -7.93 13.76 3.78
N ASP A 220 -8.56 14.90 3.48
CA ASP A 220 -8.43 15.55 2.17
C ASP A 220 -6.97 15.86 1.78
N ALA A 221 -6.14 16.28 2.74
CA ALA A 221 -4.72 16.54 2.50
C ALA A 221 -3.93 15.24 2.29
N VAL A 222 -4.25 14.19 3.05
CA VAL A 222 -3.67 12.86 2.86
C VAL A 222 -4.03 12.29 1.49
N GLU A 223 -5.30 12.37 1.09
CA GLU A 223 -5.78 11.91 -0.22
C GLU A 223 -5.07 12.62 -1.37
N GLN A 224 -4.81 13.92 -1.25
CA GLN A 224 -4.01 14.65 -2.23
C GLN A 224 -2.59 14.08 -2.36
N LYS A 225 -1.96 13.67 -1.25
CA LYS A 225 -0.64 13.03 -1.28
C LYS A 225 -0.69 11.63 -1.86
N MET A 226 -1.69 10.84 -1.51
CA MET A 226 -1.90 9.50 -2.07
C MET A 226 -2.10 9.58 -3.59
N ASN A 227 -2.90 10.53 -4.08
CA ASN A 227 -3.11 10.73 -5.51
C ASN A 227 -1.83 11.04 -6.28
N LEU A 228 -0.88 11.77 -5.69
CA LEU A 228 0.42 12.00 -6.35
C LEU A 228 1.19 10.71 -6.62
N TYR A 229 1.13 9.75 -5.69
CA TYR A 229 1.75 8.44 -5.89
C TYR A 229 0.96 7.57 -6.88
N LEU A 230 -0.37 7.66 -6.89
CA LEU A 230 -1.19 7.00 -7.90
C LEU A 230 -0.88 7.51 -9.31
N ASP A 231 -0.74 8.83 -9.49
CA ASP A 231 -0.36 9.44 -10.77
C ASP A 231 1.03 8.94 -11.22
N GLN A 232 1.98 8.80 -10.29
CA GLN A 232 3.31 8.22 -10.58
C GLN A 232 3.24 6.75 -11.00
N MET A 233 2.44 5.95 -10.30
CA MET A 233 2.20 4.55 -10.68
C MET A 233 1.53 4.43 -12.05
N GLU A 234 0.59 5.31 -12.39
CA GLU A 234 -0.04 5.36 -13.71
C GLU A 234 0.98 5.70 -14.81
N GLU A 235 1.86 6.68 -14.58
CA GLU A 235 2.94 7.01 -15.52
C GLU A 235 3.89 5.83 -15.76
N LEU A 236 4.24 5.10 -14.69
CA LEU A 236 5.08 3.91 -14.78
C LEU A 236 4.39 2.82 -15.61
N GLN A 237 3.09 2.61 -15.42
CA GLN A 237 2.32 1.63 -16.20
C GLN A 237 2.34 1.95 -17.70
N TYR A 238 2.17 3.22 -18.09
CA TYR A 238 2.30 3.61 -19.50
C TYR A 238 3.70 3.32 -20.07
N ARG A 239 4.76 3.54 -19.27
CA ARG A 239 6.14 3.21 -19.68
C ARG A 239 6.34 1.72 -19.91
N LEU A 240 5.76 0.88 -19.05
CA LEU A 240 5.78 -0.58 -19.21
C LEU A 240 5.07 -1.00 -20.51
N GLU A 241 3.88 -0.47 -20.77
CA GLU A 241 3.12 -0.75 -21.99
C GLU A 241 3.86 -0.35 -23.26
N GLU A 242 4.51 0.82 -23.26
CA GLU A 242 5.34 1.28 -24.38
C GLU A 242 6.53 0.34 -24.62
N HIS A 243 7.20 -0.11 -23.55
CA HIS A 243 8.30 -1.07 -23.67
C HIS A 243 7.83 -2.41 -24.24
N ILE A 244 6.75 -2.98 -23.71
CA ILE A 244 6.15 -4.23 -24.24
C ILE A 244 5.80 -4.07 -25.73
N GLY A 245 5.19 -2.95 -26.11
CA GLY A 245 4.85 -2.66 -27.50
C GLY A 245 6.07 -2.61 -28.42
N ARG A 246 7.17 -1.98 -27.98
CA ARG A 246 8.43 -1.96 -28.73
C ARG A 246 9.06 -3.34 -28.87
N SER A 247 9.15 -4.09 -27.78
CA SER A 247 9.75 -5.44 -27.81
C SER A 247 8.96 -6.39 -28.73
N GLN A 248 7.63 -6.25 -28.80
CA GLN A 248 6.80 -7.00 -29.75
C GLN A 248 7.06 -6.61 -31.21
N GLU A 249 7.21 -5.31 -31.50
CA GLU A 249 7.53 -4.83 -32.85
C GLU A 249 8.92 -5.32 -33.27
N ASP A 250 9.92 -5.23 -32.40
CA ASP A 250 11.28 -5.68 -32.69
C ASP A 250 11.32 -7.19 -33.00
N LEU A 251 10.60 -8.01 -32.22
CA LEU A 251 10.44 -9.44 -32.51
C LEU A 251 9.78 -9.68 -33.87
N TYR A 252 8.72 -8.94 -34.19
CA TYR A 252 8.05 -9.04 -35.49
C TYR A 252 9.01 -8.69 -36.65
N GLN A 253 9.81 -7.64 -36.51
CA GLN A 253 10.79 -7.24 -37.52
C GLN A 253 11.93 -8.25 -37.70
N MET A 254 12.32 -8.96 -36.64
CA MET A 254 13.31 -10.05 -36.71
C MET A 254 12.77 -11.31 -37.40
N GLU A 255 11.47 -11.56 -37.34
CA GLU A 255 10.80 -12.71 -37.98
C GLU A 255 10.48 -12.47 -39.47
N LEU A 256 10.52 -11.23 -39.94
CA LEU A 256 10.34 -10.91 -41.36
C LEU A 256 11.54 -11.44 -42.17
N PRO A 257 11.31 -12.22 -43.24
CA PRO A 257 12.40 -12.71 -44.08
C PRO A 257 13.12 -11.52 -44.73
N SER A 258 14.45 -11.46 -44.55
CA SER A 258 15.30 -10.48 -45.23
C SER A 258 15.13 -10.61 -46.75
N GLU A 259 14.67 -9.55 -47.41
CA GLU A 259 14.57 -9.46 -48.88
C GLU A 259 15.94 -9.57 -49.59
#